data_AF-A0A1B6EY22-F1
#
_entry.id   AF-A0A1B6EY22-F1
#
_cell.length_a   1.000
_cell.length_b   1.000
_cell.length_c   1.000
_cell.angle_alpha   90.00
_cell.angle_beta   90.00
_cell.angle_gamma   90.00
#
_symmetry.space_group_name_H-M   'P 1'
#
loop_
_entity.id
_entity.type
_entity.pdbx_description
1 polymer ?
#
loop_
_entity_poly.entity_id
_entity_poly.type
_entity_poly.pdbx_seq_one_letter_code
_entity_poly.pdbx_strand_id
1 'polypeptide(L)'
;ITVGGEPRNLSKMRQQSCYITQEFTMLDYLTVRETLHIASCLKLPTAISNQKKHIVVEEVASTLGLLGVLDSYVHSLSGGEKKRVSIGLELVTNPPIMFCDEPTSGLDSFSSFQVMTHLQSLAMGGRTIIVVIHSPSSRLLELIDDLFMLAEGRCIYNGTLKDLLPTLEAIGLQCPQYYNRADFALEVACKERGDHIKELVAMSTQKHHKRAGSFYEDLLPTCNDKPSATEQSSMLTNGRDGL
;
A
#
# COMPACT_ATOMS: atom_id res chain seq x y z
N ILE A 1 -18.27 -10.30 2.08
CA ILE A 1 -17.23 -9.29 2.36
C ILE A 1 -17.57 -8.66 3.70
N THR A 2 -16.68 -8.80 4.68
CA THR A 2 -16.76 -8.13 5.98
C THR A 2 -15.63 -7.11 6.07
N VAL A 3 -15.84 -6.05 6.84
CA VAL A 3 -14.85 -4.99 7.11
C VAL A 3 -14.85 -4.76 8.61
N GLY A 4 -13.71 -5.02 9.28
CA GLY A 4 -13.63 -4.95 10.74
C GLY A 4 -14.58 -5.91 11.47
N GLY A 5 -14.83 -7.10 10.90
CA GLY A 5 -15.75 -8.11 11.44
C GLY A 5 -17.22 -7.92 11.05
N GLU A 6 -17.62 -6.72 10.65
CA GLU A 6 -19.01 -6.39 10.31
C GLU A 6 -19.32 -6.60 8.81
N PRO A 7 -20.57 -6.93 8.44
CA PRO A 7 -20.96 -7.05 7.04
C PRO A 7 -20.78 -5.72 6.30
N ARG A 8 -20.29 -5.78 5.06
CA ARG A 8 -19.98 -4.61 4.23
C ARG A 8 -21.19 -3.69 4.08
N ASN A 9 -21.07 -2.47 4.62
CA ASN A 9 -21.97 -1.37 4.32
C ASN A 9 -21.38 -0.50 3.20
N LEU A 10 -22.07 -0.40 2.06
CA LEU A 10 -21.55 0.30 0.88
C LEU A 10 -21.29 1.78 1.13
N SER A 11 -22.15 2.47 1.89
CA SER A 11 -22.01 3.89 2.18
C SER A 11 -20.82 4.17 3.10
N LYS A 12 -20.66 3.39 4.18
CA LYS A 12 -19.50 3.50 5.07
C LYS A 12 -18.20 3.16 4.36
N MET A 13 -18.21 2.10 3.55
CA MET A 13 -17.02 1.69 2.79
C MET A 13 -16.56 2.79 1.84
N ARG A 14 -17.47 3.45 1.11
CA ARG A 14 -17.12 4.56 0.22
C ARG A 14 -16.48 5.74 0.95
N GLN A 15 -16.78 5.93 2.24
CA GLN A 15 -16.16 6.98 3.07
C GLN A 15 -14.82 6.52 3.67
N GLN A 16 -14.60 5.22 3.81
CA GLN A 16 -13.44 4.62 4.47
C GLN A 16 -12.40 4.07 3.48
N SER A 17 -12.68 4.07 2.18
CA SER A 17 -11.78 3.55 1.15
C SER A 17 -11.54 4.54 0.03
N CYS A 18 -10.32 4.57 -0.51
CA CYS A 18 -10.00 5.26 -1.75
C CYS A 18 -9.53 4.29 -2.84
N TYR A 19 -9.73 4.68 -4.10
CA TYR A 19 -9.26 3.94 -5.27
C TYR A 19 -8.37 4.84 -6.12
N ILE A 20 -7.13 4.40 -6.34
CA ILE A 20 -6.14 5.07 -7.17
C ILE A 20 -6.01 4.28 -8.46
N THR A 21 -6.39 4.90 -9.57
CA THR A 21 -6.34 4.31 -10.91
C THR A 21 -4.91 4.21 -11.45
N GLN A 22 -4.70 3.31 -12.41
CA GLN A 22 -3.44 3.20 -13.14
C GLN A 22 -3.14 4.51 -13.88
N GLU A 23 -4.09 4.97 -14.71
CA GLU A 23 -4.06 6.25 -15.39
C GLU A 23 -4.76 7.33 -14.56
N PHE A 24 -4.15 8.52 -14.47
CA PHE A 24 -4.71 9.65 -13.75
C PHE A 24 -4.44 10.93 -14.53
N THR A 25 -5.40 11.85 -14.49
CA THR A 25 -5.28 13.17 -15.11
C THR A 25 -5.18 14.22 -14.04
N MET A 26 -4.22 15.14 -14.20
CA MET A 26 -4.05 16.28 -13.32
C MET A 26 -4.07 17.57 -14.14
N LEU A 27 -4.28 18.70 -13.46
CA LEU A 27 -4.23 20.01 -14.08
C LEU A 27 -2.77 20.45 -14.22
N ASP A 28 -2.25 20.36 -15.44
CA ASP A 28 -0.83 20.52 -15.76
C ASP A 28 -0.23 21.87 -15.33
N TYR A 29 -1.02 22.94 -15.39
CA TYR A 29 -0.60 24.31 -15.08
C TYR A 29 -0.83 24.74 -13.63
N LEU A 30 -1.24 23.81 -12.76
CA LEU A 30 -1.25 24.05 -11.33
C LEU A 30 0.03 23.53 -10.70
N THR A 31 0.43 24.13 -9.59
CA THR A 31 1.49 23.61 -8.74
C THR A 31 1.01 22.37 -7.98
N VAL A 32 1.95 21.56 -7.49
CA VAL A 32 1.62 20.41 -6.62
C VAL A 32 0.85 20.88 -5.38
N ARG A 33 1.30 21.99 -4.77
CA ARG A 33 0.66 22.62 -3.62
C ARG A 33 -0.78 23.00 -3.92
N GLU A 34 -1.04 23.70 -5.03
CA GLU A 34 -2.40 24.09 -5.43
C GLU A 34 -3.27 22.86 -5.68
N THR A 35 -2.73 21.86 -6.37
CA THR A 35 -3.46 20.62 -6.70
C THR A 35 -3.89 19.88 -5.42
N LEU A 36 -2.97 19.67 -4.48
CA LEU A 36 -3.27 19.05 -3.17
C LEU A 36 -4.21 19.92 -2.34
N HIS A 37 -4.05 21.24 -2.38
CA HIS A 37 -4.92 22.16 -1.65
C HIS A 37 -6.36 22.13 -2.18
N ILE A 38 -6.55 22.14 -3.50
CA ILE A 38 -7.87 21.99 -4.12
C ILE A 38 -8.49 20.65 -3.72
N ALA A 39 -7.74 19.55 -3.78
CA ALA A 39 -8.22 18.25 -3.33
C ALA A 39 -8.64 18.28 -1.86
N SER A 40 -7.84 18.89 -0.98
CA SER A 40 -8.16 19.06 0.43
C SER A 40 -9.45 19.88 0.63
N CYS A 41 -9.66 20.92 -0.18
CA CYS A 41 -10.85 21.78 -0.10
C CYS A 41 -12.13 21.06 -0.52
N LEU A 42 -12.04 20.17 -1.51
CA LEU A 42 -13.17 19.40 -2.04
C LEU A 42 -13.49 18.15 -1.23
N LYS A 43 -12.48 17.49 -0.67
CA LYS A 43 -12.65 16.19 0.00
C LYS A 43 -12.81 16.29 1.51
N LEU A 44 -12.29 17.34 2.15
CA LEU A 44 -12.42 17.54 3.59
C LEU A 44 -13.70 18.30 3.96
N PRO A 45 -14.28 18.07 5.16
CA PRO A 45 -15.43 18.82 5.64
C PRO A 45 -15.21 20.34 5.63
N THR A 46 -16.26 21.10 5.29
CA THR A 46 -16.23 22.57 5.26
C THR A 46 -15.95 23.20 6.62
N ALA A 47 -16.20 22.48 7.72
CA ALA A 47 -15.87 22.90 9.08
C ALA A 47 -14.35 23.01 9.35
N ILE A 48 -13.50 22.40 8.51
CA ILE A 48 -12.04 22.47 8.67
C ILE A 48 -11.54 23.81 8.09
N SER A 49 -10.81 24.58 8.92
CA SER A 49 -10.24 25.87 8.51
C SER A 49 -9.17 25.70 7.42
N ASN A 50 -9.00 26.73 6.59
CA ASN A 50 -7.97 26.72 5.53
C ASN A 50 -6.55 26.52 6.09
N GLN A 51 -6.26 27.03 7.29
CA GLN A 51 -4.98 26.79 7.97
C GLN A 51 -4.77 25.30 8.26
N LYS A 52 -5.80 24.60 8.77
CA LYS A 52 -5.72 23.15 9.01
C LYS A 52 -5.58 22.38 7.70
N LYS A 53 -6.27 22.79 6.64
CA LYS A 53 -6.11 22.17 5.31
C LYS A 53 -4.69 22.31 4.78
N HIS A 54 -4.04 23.46 5.00
CA HIS A 54 -2.65 23.66 4.62
C HIS A 54 -1.70 22.73 5.38
N ILE A 55 -1.92 22.55 6.70
CA ILE A 55 -1.15 21.59 7.52
C ILE A 55 -1.29 20.16 6.96
N VAL A 56 -2.52 19.73 6.62
CA VAL A 56 -2.76 18.40 6.02
C VAL A 56 -2.00 18.25 4.69
N VAL A 57 -1.98 19.29 3.84
CA VAL A 57 -1.23 19.26 2.57
C VAL A 57 0.26 19.09 2.81
N GLU A 58 0.84 19.81 3.77
CA GLU A 58 2.26 19.69 4.12
C GLU A 58 2.60 18.31 4.71
N GLU A 59 1.74 17.75 5.56
CA GLU A 59 1.92 16.40 6.12
C GLU A 59 1.88 15.32 5.03
N VAL A 60 0.93 15.42 4.10
CA VAL A 60 0.83 14.51 2.94
C VAL A 60 2.06 14.65 2.05
N ALA A 61 2.49 15.88 1.76
CA ALA A 61 3.66 16.13 0.93
C ALA A 61 4.95 15.60 1.58
N SER A 62 5.10 15.75 2.90
CA SER A 62 6.21 15.19 3.67
C SER A 62 6.22 13.66 3.59
N THR A 63 5.09 13.02 3.87
CA THR A 63 4.94 11.56 3.86
C THR A 63 5.31 10.92 2.51
N LEU A 64 5.01 11.63 1.42
CA LEU A 64 5.24 11.18 0.05
C LEU A 64 6.54 11.75 -0.56
N GLY A 65 7.38 12.43 0.21
CA GLY A 65 8.65 12.98 -0.28
C GLY A 65 8.48 14.03 -1.38
N LEU A 66 7.39 14.81 -1.35
CA LEU A 66 7.01 15.82 -2.34
C LEU A 66 7.39 17.26 -1.93
N LEU A 67 7.95 17.47 -0.73
CA LEU A 67 8.27 18.81 -0.22
C LEU A 67 9.15 19.62 -1.19
N GLY A 68 10.14 18.98 -1.82
CA GLY A 68 11.06 19.64 -2.76
C GLY A 68 10.41 20.08 -4.07
N VAL A 69 9.21 19.60 -4.39
CA VAL A 69 8.50 19.88 -5.65
C VAL A 69 7.13 20.52 -5.43
N LEU A 70 6.81 20.94 -4.21
CA LEU A 70 5.51 21.51 -3.85
C LEU A 70 5.13 22.71 -4.73
N ASP A 71 6.09 23.59 -5.00
CA ASP A 71 5.87 24.82 -5.77
C ASP A 71 6.20 24.64 -7.27
N SER A 72 6.49 23.40 -7.71
CA SER A 72 6.68 23.07 -9.12
C SER A 72 5.35 22.82 -9.82
N TYR A 73 5.25 23.19 -11.09
CA TYR A 73 4.09 22.87 -11.93
C TYR A 73 3.98 21.37 -12.19
N VAL A 74 2.76 20.84 -12.20
CA VAL A 74 2.50 19.41 -12.42
C VAL A 74 3.11 18.92 -13.74
N HIS A 75 3.06 19.72 -14.80
CA HIS A 75 3.63 19.32 -16.10
C HIS A 75 5.15 19.08 -16.06
N SER A 76 5.88 19.72 -15.13
CA SER A 76 7.34 19.61 -14.99
C SER A 76 7.80 18.40 -14.16
N LEU A 77 6.86 17.69 -13.52
CA LEU A 77 7.17 16.55 -12.67
C LEU A 77 7.57 15.31 -13.47
N SER A 78 8.46 14.51 -12.89
CA SER A 78 8.73 13.15 -13.35
C SER A 78 7.50 12.24 -13.20
N GLY A 79 7.49 11.11 -13.91
CA GLY A 79 6.40 10.13 -13.80
C GLY A 79 6.20 9.62 -12.36
N GLY A 80 7.31 9.37 -11.65
CA GLY A 80 7.27 8.92 -10.26
C GLY A 80 6.68 9.97 -9.31
N GLU A 81 7.08 11.23 -9.48
CA GLU A 81 6.50 12.34 -8.72
C GLU A 81 5.02 12.51 -9.02
N LYS A 82 4.61 12.48 -10.30
CA LYS A 82 3.19 12.53 -10.69
C LYS A 82 2.39 11.40 -10.02
N LYS A 83 2.93 10.19 -9.97
CA LYS A 83 2.28 9.06 -9.30
C LYS A 83 2.16 9.27 -7.78
N ARG A 84 3.20 9.81 -7.14
CA ARG A 84 3.16 10.19 -5.71
C ARG A 84 2.14 11.30 -5.45
N VAL A 85 2.02 12.31 -6.32
CA VAL A 85 0.97 13.33 -6.21
C VAL A 85 -0.41 12.69 -6.31
N SER A 86 -0.64 11.77 -7.26
CA SER A 86 -1.90 11.03 -7.40
C SER A 86 -2.28 10.28 -6.10
N ILE A 87 -1.32 9.60 -5.47
CA ILE A 87 -1.53 8.98 -4.14
C ILE A 87 -1.88 10.05 -3.10
N GLY A 88 -1.16 11.18 -3.11
CA GLY A 88 -1.39 12.31 -2.22
C GLY A 88 -2.80 12.89 -2.32
N LEU A 89 -3.36 12.98 -3.53
CA LEU A 89 -4.73 13.47 -3.75
C LEU A 89 -5.77 12.61 -3.04
N GLU A 90 -5.54 11.30 -2.90
CA GLU A 90 -6.42 10.41 -2.12
C GLU A 90 -6.06 10.39 -0.64
N LEU A 91 -4.78 10.56 -0.29
CA LEU A 91 -4.31 10.54 1.09
C LEU A 91 -4.80 11.73 1.94
N VAL A 92 -5.20 12.85 1.32
CA VAL A 92 -5.74 14.03 2.06
C VAL A 92 -6.93 13.72 2.96
N THR A 93 -7.75 12.70 2.65
CA THR A 93 -8.87 12.27 3.51
C THR A 93 -8.47 11.27 4.59
N ASN A 94 -7.19 10.88 4.61
CA ASN A 94 -6.63 9.87 5.49
C ASN A 94 -7.45 8.56 5.54
N PRO A 95 -7.69 7.90 4.40
CA PRO A 95 -8.53 6.70 4.35
C PRO A 95 -7.81 5.51 5.02
N PRO A 96 -8.52 4.68 5.83
CA PRO A 96 -7.95 3.48 6.42
C PRO A 96 -7.71 2.35 5.41
N ILE A 97 -8.40 2.36 4.26
CA ILE A 97 -8.27 1.35 3.20
C ILE A 97 -7.92 2.04 1.88
N MET A 98 -6.87 1.59 1.21
CA MET A 98 -6.44 2.13 -0.09
C MET A 98 -6.31 1.01 -1.10
N PHE A 99 -6.90 1.22 -2.29
CA PHE A 99 -6.72 0.35 -3.44
C PHE A 99 -5.87 1.08 -4.47
N CYS A 100 -4.76 0.49 -4.88
CA CYS A 100 -3.86 1.04 -5.90
C CYS A 100 -3.79 0.09 -7.08
N ASP A 101 -4.29 0.56 -8.22
CA ASP A 101 -4.23 -0.17 -9.47
C ASP A 101 -2.92 0.16 -10.20
N GLU A 102 -2.05 -0.84 -10.33
CA GLU A 102 -0.74 -0.74 -10.96
C GLU A 102 0.06 0.52 -10.59
N PRO A 103 0.44 0.69 -9.31
CA PRO A 103 1.13 1.89 -8.87
C PRO A 103 2.52 2.08 -9.48
N THR A 104 3.10 1.03 -10.06
CA THR A 104 4.46 1.01 -10.63
C THR A 104 4.49 1.06 -12.16
N SER A 105 3.33 1.10 -12.82
CA SER A 105 3.29 1.11 -14.30
C SER A 105 3.86 2.41 -14.87
N GLY A 106 4.64 2.28 -15.95
CA GLY A 106 5.28 3.41 -16.63
C GLY A 106 6.41 4.10 -15.86
N LEU A 107 6.86 3.52 -14.75
CA LEU A 107 7.96 4.06 -13.93
C LEU A 107 9.25 3.26 -14.13
N ASP A 108 10.39 3.92 -13.97
CA ASP A 108 11.67 3.24 -13.86
C ASP A 108 11.77 2.45 -12.53
N SER A 109 12.79 1.60 -12.43
CA SER A 109 12.97 0.70 -11.28
C SER A 109 13.17 1.43 -9.95
N PHE A 110 13.83 2.59 -9.97
CA PHE A 110 14.07 3.39 -8.77
C PHE A 110 12.78 4.12 -8.34
N SER A 111 12.10 4.78 -9.27
CA SER A 111 10.83 5.45 -8.99
C SER A 111 9.75 4.47 -8.50
N SER A 112 9.66 3.29 -9.12
CA SER A 112 8.76 2.21 -8.69
C SER A 112 9.04 1.77 -7.24
N PHE A 113 10.31 1.58 -6.90
CA PHE A 113 10.71 1.20 -5.54
C PHE A 113 10.37 2.29 -4.52
N GLN A 114 10.58 3.56 -4.86
CA GLN A 114 10.19 4.67 -3.99
C GLN A 114 8.68 4.70 -3.74
N VAL A 115 7.86 4.62 -4.80
CA VAL A 115 6.39 4.58 -4.67
C VAL A 115 5.94 3.44 -3.77
N MET A 116 6.48 2.23 -3.98
CA MET A 116 6.13 1.08 -3.14
C MET A 116 6.61 1.21 -1.70
N THR A 117 7.75 1.85 -1.46
CA THR A 117 8.25 2.13 -0.09
C THR A 117 7.33 3.12 0.63
N HIS A 118 6.82 4.15 -0.04
CA HIS A 118 5.84 5.07 0.56
C HIS A 118 4.53 4.34 0.88
N LEU A 119 4.04 3.47 -0.01
CA LEU A 119 2.86 2.65 0.27
C LEU A 119 3.10 1.72 1.47
N GLN A 120 4.25 1.05 1.55
CA GLN A 120 4.59 0.21 2.70
C GLN A 120 4.62 1.03 4.00
N SER A 121 5.22 2.22 3.99
CA SER A 121 5.24 3.11 5.16
C SER A 121 3.83 3.52 5.61
N LEU A 122 2.94 3.81 4.66
CA LEU A 122 1.53 4.11 4.95
C LEU A 122 0.80 2.91 5.57
N ALA A 123 1.10 1.70 5.11
CA ALA A 123 0.55 0.45 5.64
C ALA A 123 1.04 0.18 7.07
N MET A 124 2.34 0.35 7.32
CA MET A 124 2.93 0.27 8.67
C MET A 124 2.32 1.29 9.64
N GLY A 125 1.81 2.41 9.13
CA GLY A 125 1.02 3.39 9.88
C GLY A 125 -0.41 2.94 10.23
N GLY A 126 -0.79 1.68 9.99
CA GLY A 126 -2.09 1.11 10.35
C GLY A 126 -3.14 1.13 9.23
N ARG A 127 -2.74 1.37 7.98
CA ARG A 127 -3.64 1.34 6.81
C ARG A 127 -3.62 -0.02 6.13
N THR A 128 -4.77 -0.44 5.60
CA THR A 128 -4.83 -1.59 4.69
C THR A 128 -4.64 -1.11 3.27
N ILE A 129 -3.55 -1.52 2.62
CA ILE A 129 -3.24 -1.10 1.25
C ILE A 129 -3.20 -2.34 0.36
N ILE A 130 -4.01 -2.30 -0.69
CA ILE A 130 -4.14 -3.39 -1.67
C ILE A 130 -3.61 -2.86 -2.99
N VAL A 131 -2.59 -3.54 -3.51
CA VAL A 131 -1.92 -3.16 -4.76
C VAL A 131 -2.10 -4.25 -5.80
N VAL A 132 -2.40 -3.85 -7.04
CA VAL A 132 -2.33 -4.75 -8.20
C VAL A 132 -0.99 -4.50 -8.89
N ILE A 133 -0.19 -5.54 -9.12
CA ILE A 133 1.11 -5.43 -9.80
C ILE A 133 1.23 -6.55 -10.84
N HIS A 134 1.54 -6.20 -12.08
CA HIS A 134 1.63 -7.18 -13.18
C HIS A 134 2.93 -8.00 -13.19
N SER A 135 4.08 -7.39 -12.92
CA SER A 135 5.38 -8.09 -12.93
C SER A 135 6.37 -7.39 -11.99
N PRO A 136 6.27 -7.64 -10.66
CA PRO A 136 7.17 -6.99 -9.71
C PRO A 136 8.58 -7.56 -9.83
N SER A 137 9.58 -6.68 -9.82
CA SER A 137 10.97 -7.10 -9.61
C SER A 137 11.13 -7.79 -8.25
N SER A 138 12.15 -8.65 -8.11
CA SER A 138 12.45 -9.32 -6.84
C SER A 138 12.53 -8.34 -5.66
N ARG A 139 13.09 -7.14 -5.89
CA ARG A 139 13.22 -6.09 -4.86
C ARG A 139 11.87 -5.52 -4.42
N LEU A 140 10.93 -5.35 -5.35
CA LEU A 140 9.57 -4.89 -5.02
C LEU A 140 8.78 -5.98 -4.28
N LEU A 141 8.99 -7.23 -4.68
CA LEU A 141 8.32 -8.37 -4.07
C LEU A 141 8.63 -8.46 -2.57
N GLU A 142 9.85 -8.18 -2.13
CA GLU A 142 10.21 -8.16 -0.70
C GLU A 142 9.45 -7.12 0.15
N LEU A 143 8.80 -6.13 -0.47
CA LEU A 143 8.00 -5.13 0.26
C LEU A 143 6.58 -5.60 0.56
N ILE A 144 6.16 -6.74 0.02
CA ILE A 144 4.80 -7.26 0.10
C ILE A 144 4.65 -8.20 1.29
N ASP A 145 3.70 -7.90 2.18
CA ASP A 145 3.39 -8.73 3.35
C ASP A 145 2.63 -10.00 2.97
N ASP A 146 1.54 -9.83 2.21
CA ASP A 146 0.65 -10.89 1.75
C ASP A 146 0.49 -10.82 0.23
N LEU A 147 0.55 -11.99 -0.40
CA LEU A 147 0.39 -12.18 -1.82
C LEU A 147 -0.95 -12.87 -2.12
N PHE A 148 -1.70 -12.28 -3.03
CA PHE A 148 -2.93 -12.83 -3.56
C PHE A 148 -2.79 -13.01 -5.07
N MET A 149 -2.80 -14.26 -5.53
CA MET A 149 -2.64 -14.58 -6.96
C MET A 149 -3.95 -15.06 -7.56
N LEU A 150 -4.22 -14.58 -8.77
CA LEU A 150 -5.39 -14.92 -9.56
C LEU A 150 -4.97 -15.55 -10.89
N ALA A 151 -5.65 -16.62 -11.28
CA ALA A 151 -5.60 -17.19 -12.63
C ALA A 151 -7.01 -17.59 -13.06
N GLU A 152 -7.41 -17.27 -14.29
CA GLU A 152 -8.74 -17.61 -14.84
C GLU A 152 -9.91 -17.18 -13.92
N GLY A 153 -9.77 -16.04 -13.24
CA GLY A 153 -10.77 -15.52 -12.30
C GLY A 153 -10.88 -16.29 -10.97
N ARG A 154 -9.95 -17.21 -10.69
CA ARG A 154 -9.89 -18.01 -9.47
C ARG A 154 -8.65 -17.69 -8.65
N CYS A 155 -8.78 -17.75 -7.32
CA CYS A 155 -7.65 -17.61 -6.41
C CYS A 155 -6.81 -18.89 -6.41
N ILE A 156 -5.58 -18.79 -6.93
CA ILE A 156 -4.61 -19.90 -6.95
C ILE A 156 -3.65 -19.85 -5.76
N TYR A 157 -3.47 -18.68 -5.14
CA TYR A 157 -2.64 -18.53 -3.95
C TYR A 157 -3.13 -17.36 -3.10
N ASN A 158 -3.12 -17.57 -1.78
CA ASN A 158 -3.36 -16.54 -0.77
C ASN A 158 -2.51 -16.88 0.45
N GLY A 159 -1.49 -16.09 0.71
CA GLY A 159 -0.48 -16.41 1.72
C GLY A 159 0.58 -15.31 1.85
N THR A 160 1.46 -15.47 2.81
CA THR A 160 2.66 -14.63 2.90
C THR A 160 3.60 -14.93 1.73
N LEU A 161 4.52 -14.03 1.42
CA LEU A 161 5.54 -14.28 0.39
C LEU A 161 6.45 -15.47 0.73
N LYS A 162 6.72 -15.70 2.03
CA LYS A 162 7.60 -16.78 2.50
C LYS A 162 7.05 -18.16 2.19
N ASP A 163 5.73 -18.30 2.25
CA ASP A 163 5.03 -19.57 2.02
C ASP A 163 4.84 -19.90 0.53
N LEU A 164 5.15 -18.97 -0.38
CA LEU A 164 4.88 -19.11 -1.81
C LEU A 164 5.64 -20.30 -2.40
N LEU A 165 6.97 -20.33 -2.26
CA LEU A 165 7.80 -21.39 -2.84
C LEU A 165 7.50 -22.78 -2.23
N PRO A 166 7.40 -22.95 -0.89
CA PRO A 166 7.00 -24.23 -0.32
C PRO A 166 5.64 -24.73 -0.82
N THR A 167 4.70 -23.83 -1.08
CA THR A 167 3.37 -24.19 -1.62
C THR A 167 3.47 -24.71 -3.06
N LEU A 168 4.32 -24.09 -3.88
CA LEU A 168 4.57 -24.53 -5.26
C LEU A 168 5.39 -25.84 -5.30
N GLU A 169 6.36 -26.00 -4.41
CA GLU A 169 7.17 -27.23 -4.32
C GLU A 169 6.32 -28.45 -3.94
N ALA A 170 5.28 -28.27 -3.11
CA ALA A 170 4.37 -29.34 -2.70
C ALA A 170 3.58 -29.97 -3.87
N ILE A 171 3.42 -29.25 -4.98
CA ILE A 171 2.80 -29.74 -6.22
C ILE A 171 3.83 -30.13 -7.27
N GLY A 172 5.11 -30.22 -6.89
CA GLY A 172 6.21 -30.62 -7.77
C GLY A 172 6.82 -29.49 -8.60
N LEU A 173 6.45 -28.23 -8.36
CA LEU A 173 7.01 -27.08 -9.06
C LEU A 173 8.20 -26.51 -8.29
N GLN A 174 9.41 -26.74 -8.80
CA GLN A 174 10.63 -26.19 -8.21
C GLN A 174 11.06 -24.90 -8.90
N CYS A 175 11.20 -23.84 -8.11
CA CYS A 175 11.73 -22.57 -8.59
C CYS A 175 13.26 -22.68 -8.78
N PRO A 176 13.81 -22.33 -9.95
CA PRO A 176 15.26 -22.32 -10.15
C PRO A 176 15.97 -21.33 -9.22
N GLN A 177 17.25 -21.62 -8.91
CA GLN A 177 18.08 -20.70 -8.14
C GLN A 177 18.27 -19.38 -8.89
N TYR A 178 18.23 -18.26 -8.16
CA TYR A 178 18.36 -16.89 -8.68
C TYR A 178 17.24 -16.45 -9.64
N TYR A 179 16.15 -17.23 -9.71
CA TYR A 179 14.98 -16.82 -10.47
C TYR A 179 14.09 -15.88 -9.67
N ASN A 180 13.43 -14.93 -10.35
CA ASN A 180 12.45 -14.08 -9.69
C ASN A 180 11.23 -14.90 -9.30
N ARG A 181 10.93 -14.94 -8.00
CA ARG A 181 9.81 -15.70 -7.43
C ARG A 181 8.46 -15.23 -8.00
N ALA A 182 8.32 -13.94 -8.30
CA ALA A 182 7.10 -13.40 -8.91
C ALA A 182 6.92 -13.91 -10.33
N ASP A 183 7.99 -13.85 -11.15
CA ASP A 183 7.95 -14.31 -12.54
C ASP A 183 7.66 -15.82 -12.61
N PHE A 184 8.29 -16.61 -11.73
CA PHE A 184 7.98 -18.04 -11.61
C PHE A 184 6.50 -18.28 -11.29
N ALA A 185 5.97 -17.54 -10.32
CA ALA A 185 4.59 -17.66 -9.90
C ALA A 185 3.61 -17.25 -11.02
N LEU A 186 3.95 -16.24 -11.82
CA LEU A 186 3.19 -15.82 -12.99
C LEU A 186 3.22 -16.85 -14.13
N GLU A 187 4.37 -17.46 -14.42
CA GLU A 187 4.48 -18.56 -15.41
C GLU A 187 3.58 -19.75 -15.05
N VAL A 188 3.51 -20.08 -13.76
CA VAL A 188 2.61 -21.11 -13.24
C VAL A 188 1.15 -20.70 -13.44
N ALA A 189 0.81 -19.44 -13.16
CA ALA A 189 -0.53 -18.90 -13.39
C ALA A 189 -0.94 -18.93 -14.87
N CYS A 190 0.02 -18.73 -15.78
CA CYS A 190 -0.16 -18.74 -17.23
C CYS A 190 -0.10 -20.14 -17.87
N LYS A 191 0.05 -21.21 -17.08
CA LYS A 191 0.19 -22.61 -17.52
C LYS A 191 1.44 -22.91 -18.35
N GLU A 192 2.46 -22.06 -18.31
CA GLU A 192 3.72 -22.31 -19.01
C GLU A 192 4.51 -23.47 -18.38
N ARG A 193 4.27 -23.73 -17.09
CA ARG A 193 4.88 -24.82 -16.32
C ARG A 193 3.93 -26.01 -16.10
N GLY A 194 2.86 -26.12 -16.91
CA GLY A 194 1.83 -27.14 -16.77
C GLY A 194 0.51 -26.61 -16.19
N ASP A 195 -0.58 -27.37 -16.34
CA ASP A 195 -1.90 -26.98 -15.83
C ASP A 195 -2.11 -27.49 -14.39
N HIS A 196 -1.66 -26.69 -13.42
CA HIS A 196 -1.80 -26.95 -11.99
C HIS A 196 -2.90 -26.12 -11.32
N ILE A 197 -3.71 -25.38 -12.09
CA ILE A 197 -4.68 -24.42 -11.54
C ILE A 197 -5.67 -25.10 -10.60
N LYS A 198 -6.17 -26.29 -10.95
CA LYS A 198 -7.16 -27.01 -10.12
C LYS A 198 -6.60 -27.39 -8.74
N GLU A 199 -5.36 -27.86 -8.69
CA GLU A 199 -4.68 -28.26 -7.45
C GLU A 199 -4.42 -27.03 -6.57
N LEU A 200 -3.92 -25.95 -7.17
CA LEU A 200 -3.66 -24.68 -6.49
C LEU A 200 -4.92 -24.04 -5.92
N VAL A 201 -6.03 -24.05 -6.67
CA VAL A 201 -7.32 -23.57 -6.18
C VAL A 201 -7.81 -24.39 -4.99
N ALA A 202 -7.65 -25.71 -5.02
CA ALA A 202 -8.02 -26.58 -3.90
C ALA A 202 -7.19 -26.27 -2.64
N MET A 203 -5.87 -26.11 -2.79
CA MET A 203 -4.97 -25.76 -1.70
C MET A 203 -5.26 -24.37 -1.12
N SER A 204 -5.47 -23.37 -1.97
CA SER A 204 -5.79 -21.99 -1.56
C SER A 204 -7.09 -21.94 -0.74
N THR A 205 -8.13 -22.66 -1.20
CA THR A 205 -9.42 -22.71 -0.51
C THR A 205 -9.30 -23.36 0.88
N GLN A 206 -8.46 -24.38 1.02
CA GLN A 206 -8.23 -25.06 2.31
C GLN A 206 -7.45 -24.17 3.29
N LYS A 207 -6.46 -23.40 2.81
CA LYS A 207 -5.66 -22.48 3.63
C LYS A 207 -6.44 -21.24 4.06
N HIS A 208 -7.33 -20.73 3.20
CA HIS A 208 -8.20 -19.58 3.51
C HIS A 208 -9.09 -19.83 4.73
N HIS A 209 -9.64 -21.03 4.90
CA HIS A 209 -10.45 -21.38 6.08
C HIS A 209 -9.67 -21.36 7.39
N LYS A 210 -8.34 -21.55 7.35
CA LYS A 210 -7.48 -21.50 8.55
C LYS A 210 -7.10 -20.08 8.95
N ARG A 211 -7.05 -19.13 8.00
CA ARG A 211 -6.73 -17.71 8.23
C ARG A 211 -7.92 -16.86 8.69
N ALA A 212 -9.13 -17.40 8.68
CA ALA A 212 -10.35 -16.68 9.05
C ALA A 212 -10.49 -16.36 10.56
N GLY A 213 -9.52 -16.76 11.39
CA GLY A 213 -9.44 -16.41 12.81
C GLY A 213 -8.07 -15.82 13.15
N SER A 214 -8.08 -14.75 13.96
CA SER A 214 -6.94 -14.18 14.73
C SER A 214 -5.79 -13.48 14.01
N PHE A 215 -5.99 -12.77 12.88
CA PHE A 215 -4.89 -11.96 12.31
C PHE A 215 -4.53 -10.70 13.15
N TYR A 216 -5.48 -10.13 13.90
CA TYR A 216 -5.27 -8.88 14.63
C TYR A 216 -4.87 -9.03 16.11
N GLU A 217 -4.94 -10.24 16.69
CA GLU A 217 -4.60 -10.42 18.12
C GLU A 217 -3.09 -10.47 18.36
N ASP A 218 -2.30 -10.94 17.40
CA ASP A 218 -0.86 -11.17 17.59
C ASP A 218 0.03 -9.97 17.21
N LEU A 219 -0.49 -8.95 16.53
CA LEU A 219 0.28 -7.79 16.02
C LEU A 219 -0.06 -6.44 16.66
N LEU A 220 -1.05 -6.37 17.56
CA LEU A 220 -1.31 -5.15 18.31
C LEU A 220 -0.45 -5.15 19.58
N PRO A 221 0.38 -4.12 19.84
CA PRO A 221 0.97 -3.97 21.16
C PRO A 221 -0.18 -3.87 22.16
N THR A 222 -0.23 -4.83 23.09
CA THR A 222 -1.26 -4.84 24.13
C THR A 222 -1.18 -3.51 24.89
N CYS A 223 -2.31 -2.86 25.11
CA CYS A 223 -2.41 -1.54 25.74
C CYS A 223 -1.94 -1.50 27.22
N ASN A 224 -1.30 -2.57 27.70
CA ASN A 224 -0.73 -2.71 29.04
C ASN A 224 0.72 -2.22 29.14
N ASP A 225 1.43 -2.01 28.04
CA ASP A 225 2.79 -1.44 28.05
C ASP A 225 2.76 0.08 27.81
N LYS A 226 2.00 0.81 28.63
CA LYS A 226 2.19 2.26 28.75
C LYS A 226 3.29 2.52 29.77
N PRO A 227 4.42 3.15 29.40
CA PRO A 227 5.26 3.79 30.40
C PRO A 227 4.43 4.86 31.11
N SER A 228 4.52 4.88 32.43
CA SER A 228 3.78 5.82 33.27
C SER A 228 4.07 7.27 32.87
N ALA A 229 3.08 8.15 33.03
CA ALA A 229 3.12 9.56 32.61
C ALA A 229 4.22 10.41 33.30
N THR A 230 5.08 9.82 34.11
CA THR A 230 6.21 10.47 34.78
C THR A 230 7.51 10.36 33.98
N GLU A 231 7.62 9.44 33.01
CA GLU A 231 8.87 9.23 32.24
C GLU A 231 8.95 10.01 30.91
N GLN A 232 7.83 10.58 30.42
CA GLN A 232 7.84 11.36 29.17
C GLN A 232 8.33 12.81 29.33
N SER A 233 8.41 13.33 30.57
CA SER A 233 8.95 14.69 30.80
C SER A 233 10.47 14.75 30.97
N SER A 234 11.18 13.64 31.21
CA SER A 234 12.62 13.65 31.46
C SER A 234 13.48 13.51 30.19
N MET A 235 12.91 13.05 29.07
CA MET A 235 13.66 12.88 27.81
C MET A 235 13.70 14.14 26.93
N LEU A 236 12.89 15.16 27.21
CA LEU A 236 12.82 16.39 26.41
C LEU A 236 13.72 17.53 26.93
N THR A 237 14.36 17.38 28.10
CA THR A 237 15.18 18.45 28.71
C THR A 237 16.70 18.21 28.68
N ASN A 238 17.18 17.01 28.34
CA ASN A 238 18.63 16.68 28.44
C ASN A 238 19.40 16.73 27.11
N GLY A 239 18.86 17.36 26.06
CA GLY A 239 19.51 17.46 24.74
C GLY A 239 20.18 18.81 24.42
N ARG A 240 20.20 19.76 25.37
CA ARG A 240 20.90 21.05 25.23
C ARG A 240 21.74 21.28 26.46
N ASP A 241 22.93 20.71 26.48
CA ASP A 241 24.14 21.22 27.13
C ASP A 241 25.25 20.18 26.96
N GLY A 242 26.28 20.50 26.16
CA GLY A 242 27.48 19.67 26.05
C GLY A 242 28.24 19.78 24.74
N LEU A 243 29.04 20.86 24.63
CA LEU A 243 30.19 21.11 23.73
C LEU A 243 29.99 21.02 22.21
#